data_AF-A0A060CCD2-F1
#
_entry.id   AF-A0A060CCD2-F1
#
_cell.length_a   1.000
_cell.length_b   1.000
_cell.length_c   1.000
_cell.angle_alpha   90.00
_cell.angle_beta   90.00
_cell.angle_gamma   90.00
#
_symmetry.space_group_name_H-M   'P 1'
#
loop_
_entity.id
_entity.type
_entity.pdbx_description
1 polymer ?
#
loop_
_entity_poly.entity_id
_entity_poly.type
_entity_poly.pdbx_seq_one_letter_code
_entity_poly.pdbx_strand_id
1 'polypeptide(L)'
;NMNTFNKMWGVRTPQEAMDKINEQRQEMAGKTPQNLEEQAISLIGRDIYEKLVKGYTEKQWGQKATELPAFIIRRLPVRLTYDNNYFNDDFQGIPVGGYTQIVEKMLASDLIDVETGVDFFAKREEYLANYPKIVFTGMID
;
A
#
# COMPACT_ATOMS: atom_id res chain seq x y z
N ASN A 1 6.30 13.85 5.89
CA ASN A 1 7.75 14.17 5.78
C ASN A 1 7.99 15.55 6.42
N MET A 2 9.18 16.15 6.34
CA MET A 2 9.44 17.44 6.99
C MET A 2 8.54 18.58 6.47
N ASN A 3 8.12 18.56 5.19
CA ASN A 3 7.16 19.53 4.66
C ASN A 3 5.82 19.46 5.40
N THR A 4 5.35 18.24 5.69
CA THR A 4 4.13 17.99 6.46
C THR A 4 4.28 18.48 7.90
N PHE A 5 5.35 18.08 8.59
CA PHE A 5 5.55 18.42 10.00
C PHE A 5 5.69 19.92 10.22
N ASN A 6 6.43 20.60 9.33
CA ASN A 6 6.53 22.05 9.38
C ASN A 6 5.17 22.75 9.25
N LYS A 7 4.33 22.32 8.30
CA LYS A 7 2.98 22.88 8.12
C LYS A 7 2.04 22.58 9.29
N MET A 8 2.17 21.41 9.92
CA MET A 8 1.29 20.99 11.02
C MET A 8 1.70 21.61 12.36
N TRP A 9 2.99 21.62 12.67
CA TRP A 9 3.49 21.93 14.02
C TRP A 9 4.47 23.10 14.06
N GLY A 10 4.82 23.69 12.91
CA GLY A 10 5.83 24.75 12.83
C GLY A 10 7.28 24.27 13.03
N VAL A 11 7.50 22.97 13.23
CA VAL A 11 8.83 22.38 13.46
C VAL A 11 9.72 22.57 12.23
N ARG A 12 11.02 22.78 12.48
CA ARG A 12 12.02 23.08 11.45
C ARG A 12 13.10 22.02 11.35
N THR A 13 13.32 21.26 12.42
CA THR A 13 14.37 20.23 12.45
C THR A 13 13.78 18.81 12.55
N PRO A 14 14.47 17.80 12.01
CA PRO A 14 14.15 16.38 12.23
C PRO A 14 13.94 16.02 13.69
N GLN A 15 14.76 16.57 14.59
CA GLN A 15 14.70 16.30 16.02
C GLN A 15 13.39 16.81 16.61
N GLU A 16 13.02 18.07 16.35
CA GLU A 16 11.75 18.65 16.82
C GLU A 16 10.53 17.85 16.33
N ALA A 17 10.55 17.41 15.07
CA ALA A 17 9.49 16.58 14.51
C ALA A 17 9.40 15.22 15.21
N MET A 18 10.54 14.58 15.47
CA MET A 18 10.60 13.29 16.16
C MET A 18 10.17 13.40 17.62
N ASP A 19 10.56 14.47 18.31
CA ASP A 19 10.16 14.75 19.68
C ASP A 19 8.63 14.91 19.77
N LYS A 20 8.03 15.66 18.84
CA LYS A 20 6.56 15.80 18.77
C LYS A 20 5.84 14.49 18.49
N ILE A 21 6.37 13.66 17.60
CA ILE A 21 5.82 12.32 17.35
C ILE A 21 5.92 11.46 18.61
N ASN A 22 7.07 11.44 19.28
CA ASN A 22 7.29 10.64 20.47
C ASN A 22 6.42 11.09 21.66
N GLU A 23 6.19 12.40 21.80
CA GLU A 23 5.25 12.98 22.75
C GLU A 23 3.85 12.40 22.54
N GLN A 24 3.34 12.44 21.30
CA GLN A 24 2.00 11.94 20.99
C GLN A 24 1.88 10.41 21.10
N ARG A 25 2.93 9.66 20.77
CA ARG A 25 2.97 8.21 20.94
C ARG A 25 2.80 7.77 22.40
N GLN A 26 3.09 8.64 23.38
CA GLN A 26 2.90 8.32 24.80
C GLN A 26 1.45 7.98 25.15
N GLU A 27 0.48 8.40 24.33
CA GLU A 27 -0.93 8.01 24.47
C GLU A 27 -1.14 6.48 24.46
N MET A 28 -0.28 5.78 23.71
CA MET A 28 -0.28 4.32 23.57
C MET A 28 0.87 3.65 24.32
N ALA A 29 1.60 4.38 25.18
CA ALA A 29 2.67 3.79 25.98
C ALA A 29 2.14 2.67 26.88
N GLY A 30 2.79 1.50 26.83
CA GLY A 30 2.41 0.33 27.62
C GLY A 30 1.12 -0.38 27.17
N LYS A 31 0.50 0.04 26.06
CA LYS A 31 -0.71 -0.59 25.51
C LYS A 31 -0.38 -1.40 24.26
N THR A 32 -1.10 -2.50 24.06
CA THR A 32 -1.07 -3.26 22.80
C THR A 32 -2.25 -2.82 21.94
N PRO A 33 -2.02 -2.22 20.75
CA PRO A 33 -3.09 -1.79 19.86
C PRO A 33 -4.03 -2.93 19.46
N GLN A 34 -5.35 -2.69 19.56
CA GLN A 34 -6.39 -3.67 19.21
C GLN A 34 -7.06 -3.39 17.87
N ASN A 35 -6.96 -2.16 17.37
CA ASN A 35 -7.56 -1.70 16.12
C ASN A 35 -6.59 -0.80 15.33
N LEU A 36 -6.98 -0.45 14.11
CA LEU A 36 -6.17 0.36 13.20
C LEU A 36 -5.90 1.77 13.76
N GLU A 37 -6.87 2.39 14.42
CA GLU A 37 -6.71 3.71 15.05
C GLU A 37 -5.59 3.69 16.10
N GLU A 38 -5.70 2.80 17.08
CA GLU A 38 -4.69 2.62 18.13
C GLU A 38 -3.31 2.29 17.55
N GLN A 39 -3.28 1.45 16.52
CA GLN A 39 -2.05 1.07 15.86
C GLN A 39 -1.41 2.28 15.17
N ALA A 40 -2.19 3.08 14.45
CA ALA A 40 -1.70 4.30 13.82
C ALA A 40 -1.19 5.30 14.87
N ILE A 41 -1.95 5.57 15.94
CA ILE A 41 -1.53 6.49 17.01
C ILE A 41 -0.22 6.03 17.65
N SER A 42 -0.08 4.73 17.93
CA SER A 42 1.16 4.17 18.48
C SER A 42 2.37 4.35 17.55
N LEU A 43 2.16 4.43 16.24
CA LEU A 43 3.20 4.55 15.23
C LEU A 43 3.52 6.00 14.86
N ILE A 44 2.55 6.91 14.81
CA ILE A 44 2.73 8.26 14.24
C ILE A 44 2.12 9.38 15.09
N GLY A 45 1.46 9.06 16.20
CA GLY A 45 0.76 10.05 17.03
C GLY A 45 -0.62 10.44 16.50
N ARG A 46 -1.41 11.06 17.37
CA ARG A 46 -2.83 11.38 17.15
C ARG A 46 -3.05 12.40 16.04
N ASP A 47 -2.28 13.49 16.00
CA ASP A 47 -2.49 14.57 15.02
C ASP A 47 -2.33 14.07 13.59
N ILE A 48 -1.27 13.28 13.33
CA ILE A 48 -1.01 12.74 11.99
C ILE A 48 -2.09 11.73 11.62
N TYR A 49 -2.50 10.88 12.57
CA TYR A 49 -3.57 9.92 12.36
C TYR A 49 -4.87 10.63 11.95
N GLU A 50 -5.33 11.60 12.74
CA GLU A 50 -6.57 12.31 12.49
C GLU A 50 -6.53 13.12 11.19
N LYS A 51 -5.38 13.75 10.88
CA LYS A 51 -5.26 14.63 9.73
C LYS A 51 -5.09 13.88 8.40
N LEU A 52 -4.37 12.76 8.39
CA LEU A 52 -3.90 12.12 7.15
C LEU A 52 -4.36 10.66 6.99
N VAL A 53 -4.69 9.97 8.07
CA VAL A 53 -4.97 8.51 8.02
C VAL A 53 -6.45 8.22 8.18
N LYS A 54 -7.10 8.77 9.21
CA LYS A 54 -8.48 8.42 9.60
C LYS A 54 -9.46 8.51 8.44
N GLY A 55 -9.69 9.71 7.92
CA GLY A 55 -10.71 9.93 6.89
C GLY A 55 -10.43 9.17 5.59
N TYR A 56 -9.17 9.00 5.21
CA TYR A 56 -8.80 8.23 4.02
C TYR A 56 -9.08 6.73 4.23
N THR A 57 -8.66 6.20 5.37
CA THR A 57 -8.85 4.78 5.72
C THR A 57 -10.33 4.45 5.81
N GLU A 58 -11.12 5.23 6.56
CA GLU A 58 -12.54 4.97 6.73
C GLU A 58 -13.31 5.06 5.41
N LYS A 59 -12.90 5.97 4.51
CA LYS A 59 -13.47 6.05 3.16
C LYS A 59 -13.10 4.83 2.31
N GLN A 60 -11.86 4.36 2.36
CA GLN A 60 -11.39 3.22 1.57
C GLN A 60 -12.05 1.91 2.01
N TRP A 61 -12.25 1.72 3.32
CA TRP A 61 -12.79 0.49 3.89
C TRP A 61 -14.31 0.53 4.14
N GLY A 62 -14.93 1.71 4.12
CA GLY A 62 -16.35 1.88 4.43
C GLY A 62 -16.71 1.58 5.89
N GLN A 63 -15.73 1.56 6.80
CA GLN A 63 -15.88 1.22 8.21
C GLN A 63 -15.02 2.13 9.09
N LYS A 64 -15.35 2.23 10.38
CA LYS A 64 -14.56 3.05 11.32
C LYS A 64 -13.19 2.42 11.55
N ALA A 65 -12.16 3.25 11.72
CA ALA A 65 -10.81 2.77 12.01
C ALA A 65 -10.71 1.99 13.35
N THR A 66 -11.64 2.24 14.27
CA THR A 66 -11.78 1.49 15.54
C THR A 66 -12.34 0.08 15.36
N GLU A 67 -12.97 -0.20 14.23
CA GLU A 67 -13.56 -1.51 13.87
C GLU A 67 -12.64 -2.31 12.93
N LEU A 68 -11.58 -1.68 12.42
CA LEU A 68 -10.60 -2.30 11.55
C LEU A 68 -9.50 -2.99 12.36
N PRO A 69 -9.10 -4.22 12.02
CA PRO A 69 -8.01 -4.92 12.72
C PRO A 69 -6.68 -4.15 12.69
N ALA A 70 -5.96 -4.16 13.82
CA ALA A 70 -4.66 -3.50 13.94
C ALA A 70 -3.62 -3.95 12.90
N PHE A 71 -3.67 -5.22 12.47
CA PHE A 71 -2.66 -5.79 11.56
C PHE A 71 -2.66 -5.18 10.15
N ILE A 72 -3.73 -4.46 9.75
CA ILE A 72 -3.81 -3.78 8.46
C ILE A 72 -2.64 -2.79 8.30
N ILE A 73 -2.18 -2.18 9.40
CA ILE A 73 -1.04 -1.27 9.41
C ILE A 73 0.08 -1.84 10.28
N ARG A 74 1.06 -2.49 9.62
CA ARG A 74 2.28 -2.95 10.33
C ARG A 74 3.35 -1.87 10.45
N ARG A 75 3.42 -0.95 9.49
CA ARG A 75 4.41 0.13 9.44
C ARG A 75 3.83 1.39 8.81
N LEU A 76 4.16 2.53 9.38
CA LEU A 76 3.94 3.85 8.78
C LEU A 76 5.28 4.59 8.75
N PRO A 77 6.02 4.52 7.64
CA PRO A 77 7.34 5.12 7.58
C PRO A 77 7.24 6.64 7.63
N VAL A 78 7.82 7.23 8.66
CA VAL A 78 8.03 8.67 8.77
C VAL A 78 9.37 9.03 8.11
N ARG A 79 9.33 9.94 7.15
CA ARG A 79 10.54 10.49 6.52
C ARG A 79 10.91 11.82 7.18
N LEU A 80 12.08 11.89 7.79
CA LEU A 80 12.65 13.11 8.38
C LEU A 80 13.48 13.91 7.37
N THR A 81 13.01 13.95 6.12
CA THR A 81 13.62 14.69 5.01
C THR A 81 12.57 15.59 4.34
N TYR A 82 13.00 16.51 3.50
CA TYR A 82 12.12 17.36 2.67
C TYR A 82 11.79 16.73 1.31
N ASP A 83 12.20 15.48 1.08
CA ASP A 83 11.88 14.74 -0.13
C ASP A 83 10.38 14.39 -0.18
N ASN A 84 9.73 14.77 -1.27
CA ASN A 84 8.32 14.56 -1.56
C ASN A 84 8.07 13.43 -2.57
N ASN A 85 9.11 12.75 -3.06
CA ASN A 85 8.95 11.61 -3.95
C ASN A 85 8.08 10.54 -3.30
N TYR A 86 7.15 9.96 -4.05
CA TYR A 86 6.28 8.92 -3.49
C TYR A 86 7.06 7.60 -3.29
N PHE A 87 7.89 7.24 -4.26
CA PHE A 87 8.75 6.06 -4.26
C PHE A 87 10.21 6.42 -3.97
N ASN A 88 10.94 5.47 -3.38
CA ASN A 88 12.37 5.59 -3.10
C ASN A 88 13.21 4.60 -3.94
N ASP A 89 12.60 3.96 -4.95
CA ASP A 89 13.26 2.98 -5.81
C ASP A 89 14.21 3.67 -6.80
N ASP A 90 15.33 3.00 -7.15
CA ASP A 90 16.35 3.52 -8.07
C ASP A 90 15.80 3.73 -9.49
N PHE A 91 14.87 2.88 -9.91
CA PHE A 91 14.27 2.91 -11.24
C PHE A 91 12.78 3.23 -11.14
N GLN A 92 12.40 4.40 -11.62
CA GLN A 92 11.01 4.86 -11.64
C GLN A 92 10.67 5.34 -13.06
N GLY A 93 9.51 4.92 -13.56
CA GLY A 93 9.09 5.32 -14.89
C GLY A 93 7.72 4.77 -15.26
N ILE A 94 7.17 5.35 -16.32
CA ILE A 94 5.96 4.86 -16.98
C ILE A 94 6.36 4.46 -18.39
N PRO A 95 5.90 3.29 -18.90
CA PRO A 95 6.16 2.87 -20.27
C PRO A 95 5.78 3.95 -21.29
N VAL A 96 6.73 4.32 -22.16
CA VAL A 96 6.43 5.17 -23.31
C VAL A 96 5.47 4.41 -24.21
N GLY A 97 4.30 5.01 -24.48
CA GLY A 97 3.23 4.36 -25.25
C GLY A 97 2.24 3.53 -24.43
N GLY A 98 2.40 3.47 -23.11
CA GLY A 98 1.49 2.78 -22.20
C GLY A 98 1.83 1.31 -21.94
N TYR A 99 1.17 0.71 -20.95
CA TYR A 99 1.46 -0.65 -20.49
C TYR A 99 1.12 -1.73 -21.53
N THR A 100 0.06 -1.54 -22.33
CA THR A 100 -0.37 -2.51 -23.35
C THR A 100 0.76 -2.89 -24.30
N GLN A 101 1.54 -1.92 -24.78
CA GLN A 101 2.62 -2.19 -25.73
C GLN A 101 3.74 -3.05 -25.14
N ILE A 102 4.00 -2.93 -23.83
CA ILE A 102 4.98 -3.80 -23.16
C ILE A 102 4.41 -5.22 -23.06
N VAL A 103 3.13 -5.36 -22.72
CA VAL A 103 2.45 -6.67 -22.65
C VAL A 103 2.43 -7.36 -24.01
N GLU A 104 2.07 -6.64 -25.07
CA GLU A 104 2.10 -7.16 -26.45
C GLU A 104 3.49 -7.67 -26.83
N LYS A 105 4.55 -6.91 -26.52
CA LYS A 105 5.94 -7.33 -26.79
C LYS A 105 6.36 -8.54 -25.97
N MET A 106 5.91 -8.66 -24.71
CA MET A 106 6.19 -9.84 -23.88
C MET A 106 5.51 -11.11 -24.44
N LEU A 107 4.38 -10.96 -25.14
CA LEU A 107 3.59 -12.05 -25.70
C LEU A 107 3.81 -12.26 -27.22
N ALA A 108 4.74 -11.55 -27.85
CA ALA A 108 4.91 -11.52 -29.31
C ALA A 108 5.66 -12.73 -29.90
N SER A 109 6.01 -13.73 -29.10
CA SER A 109 6.69 -14.93 -29.61
C SER A 109 5.71 -15.83 -30.34
N ASP A 110 6.11 -16.37 -31.50
CA ASP A 110 5.32 -17.38 -32.25
C ASP A 110 5.08 -18.69 -31.47
N LEU A 111 5.69 -18.84 -30.28
CA LEU A 111 5.47 -19.96 -29.36
C LEU A 111 4.37 -19.67 -28.31
N ILE A 112 3.75 -18.49 -28.35
CA ILE A 112 2.75 -18.04 -27.38
C ILE A 112 1.44 -17.78 -28.11
N ASP A 113 0.44 -18.62 -27.82
CA ASP A 113 -0.95 -18.37 -28.21
C ASP A 113 -1.69 -17.63 -27.09
N VAL A 114 -2.40 -16.56 -27.46
CA VAL A 114 -3.17 -15.74 -26.51
C VAL A 114 -4.66 -15.82 -26.84
N GLU A 115 -5.45 -16.36 -25.92
CA GLU A 115 -6.91 -16.36 -25.99
C GLU A 115 -7.49 -15.33 -25.02
N THR A 116 -8.29 -14.38 -25.52
CA THR A 116 -9.01 -13.38 -24.70
C THR A 116 -10.51 -13.63 -24.72
N GLY A 117 -11.22 -13.20 -23.68
CA GLY A 117 -12.67 -13.43 -23.56
C GLY A 117 -13.04 -14.89 -23.26
N VAL A 118 -12.07 -15.67 -22.79
CA VAL A 118 -12.23 -17.08 -22.42
C VAL A 118 -12.14 -17.21 -20.90
N ASP A 119 -13.14 -17.85 -20.30
CA ASP A 119 -13.07 -18.30 -18.92
C ASP A 119 -12.34 -19.66 -18.87
N PHE A 120 -11.28 -19.73 -18.06
CA PHE A 120 -10.53 -20.96 -17.84
C PHE A 120 -11.43 -22.12 -17.38
N PHE A 121 -12.41 -21.85 -16.51
CA PHE A 121 -13.27 -22.91 -15.96
C PHE A 121 -14.18 -23.54 -17.01
N ALA A 122 -14.55 -22.80 -18.06
CA ALA A 122 -15.36 -23.32 -19.16
C ALA A 122 -14.58 -24.31 -20.05
N LYS A 123 -13.24 -24.23 -20.08
CA LYS A 123 -12.35 -25.10 -20.88
C LYS A 123 -11.40 -25.95 -20.03
N ARG A 124 -11.61 -26.01 -18.72
CA ARG A 124 -10.65 -26.59 -17.77
C ARG A 124 -10.26 -28.03 -18.11
N GLU A 125 -11.23 -28.87 -18.42
CA GLU A 125 -11.00 -30.29 -18.73
C GLU A 125 -10.16 -30.45 -20.00
N GLU A 126 -10.45 -29.67 -21.03
CA GLU A 126 -9.70 -29.63 -22.28
C GLU A 126 -8.23 -29.23 -22.03
N TYR A 127 -8.01 -28.15 -21.29
CA TYR A 127 -6.67 -27.67 -20.99
C TYR A 127 -5.87 -28.67 -20.13
N LEU A 128 -6.51 -29.30 -19.14
CA LEU A 128 -5.87 -30.31 -18.31
C LEU A 128 -5.50 -31.58 -19.09
N ALA A 129 -6.28 -31.92 -20.13
CA ALA A 129 -5.98 -33.06 -20.98
C ALA A 129 -4.85 -32.76 -21.99
N ASN A 130 -4.81 -31.54 -22.52
CA ASN A 130 -3.91 -31.19 -23.63
C ASN A 130 -2.55 -30.65 -23.17
N TYR A 131 -2.46 -30.05 -21.98
CA TYR A 131 -1.23 -29.42 -21.50
C TYR A 131 -0.64 -30.16 -20.29
N PRO A 132 0.68 -30.44 -20.29
CA PRO A 132 1.33 -31.20 -19.23
C PRO A 132 1.42 -30.43 -17.90
N LYS A 133 1.23 -29.12 -17.92
CA LYS A 133 1.29 -28.25 -16.75
C LYS A 133 0.42 -27.02 -16.93
N ILE A 134 -0.27 -26.63 -15.86
CA ILE A 134 -1.04 -25.39 -15.79
C ILE A 134 -0.46 -24.51 -14.68
N VAL A 135 -0.24 -23.23 -15.02
CA VAL A 135 0.05 -22.16 -14.05
C VAL A 135 -1.22 -21.32 -13.93
N PHE A 136 -1.92 -21.44 -12.80
CA PHE A 136 -3.17 -20.73 -12.57
C PHE A 136 -2.96 -19.53 -11.66
N THR A 137 -3.34 -18.34 -12.13
CA THR A 137 -3.20 -17.06 -11.40
C THR A 137 -4.55 -16.40 -11.13
N GLY A 138 -5.64 -17.16 -11.21
CA GLY A 138 -6.99 -16.71 -10.84
C GLY A 138 -7.21 -16.73 -9.32
N MET A 139 -8.46 -16.50 -8.90
CA MET A 139 -8.87 -16.60 -7.49
C MET A 139 -8.67 -18.02 -6.95
N ILE A 140 -8.23 -18.14 -5.70
CA ILE A 140 -7.93 -19.43 -5.06
C ILE A 140 -9.20 -20.06 -4.48
N ASP A 141 -10.15 -19.22 -4.07
CA ASP A 141 -11.48 -19.55 -3.53
C ASP A 141 -12.55 -19.61 -4.62
#